data_AF-A0A250IB69-F1
#
_entry.id   AF-A0A250IB69-F1
#
_cell.length_a   1.000
_cell.length_b   1.000
_cell.length_c   1.000
_cell.angle_alpha   90.00
_cell.angle_beta   90.00
_cell.angle_gamma   90.00
#
_symmetry.space_group_name_H-M   'P 1'
#
loop_
_entity.id
_entity.type
_entity.pdbx_description
1 polymer ?
#
loop_
_entity_poly.entity_id
_entity_poly.type
_entity_poly.pdbx_seq_one_letter_code
_entity_poly.pdbx_strand_id
1 'polypeptide(L)'
;MLSSLMLVVLTQVACTPGETSLVCSCKQGMVSACMTLAGDDARKAAQVLDEVQGLLEQATWKAGEEQEKQRLQAAAESLSQTLESSEPPHCKGQNHHLISRPIARGLEEHPRLRGLYKPRDPRFVSRAKDEQAHCGYQEWHREIDDEVVRWLKRTPGATPKEFMDKLREIYGRPEMIARFPHGF
;
A
#
# COMPACT_ATOMS: atom_id res chain seq x y z
N MET A 1 -35.32 37.28 8.93
CA MET A 1 -34.07 36.98 8.22
C MET A 1 -33.07 36.41 9.23
N LEU A 2 -33.20 35.12 9.54
CA LEU A 2 -32.34 34.37 10.46
C LEU A 2 -31.83 33.18 9.66
N SER A 3 -30.61 33.27 9.11
CA SER A 3 -29.79 32.11 8.75
C SER A 3 -28.53 32.58 8.05
N SER A 4 -27.37 32.40 8.69
CA SER A 4 -26.09 32.05 8.06
C SER A 4 -24.96 32.35 9.05
N LEU A 5 -24.77 31.47 10.04
CA LEU A 5 -23.52 31.34 10.78
C LEU A 5 -23.60 30.04 11.58
N MET A 6 -23.41 28.92 10.89
CA MET A 6 -23.24 27.64 11.54
C MET A 6 -22.14 26.84 10.85
N LEU A 7 -21.16 26.46 11.67
CA LEU A 7 -20.16 25.40 11.55
C LEU A 7 -19.10 25.48 10.44
N VAL A 8 -17.98 26.11 10.79
CA VAL A 8 -16.66 25.55 10.49
C VAL A 8 -16.02 25.16 11.83
N VAL A 9 -16.37 23.98 12.34
CA VAL A 9 -15.65 23.37 13.46
C VAL A 9 -14.47 22.60 12.88
N LEU A 10 -13.31 23.22 13.06
CA LEU A 10 -11.97 22.72 12.84
C LEU A 10 -11.79 21.26 13.30
N THR A 11 -11.44 20.35 12.38
CA THR A 11 -10.84 19.06 12.74
C THR A 11 -9.37 19.26 13.12
N GLN A 12 -9.11 19.84 14.28
CA GLN A 12 -7.79 19.81 14.91
C GLN A 12 -7.73 18.60 15.84
N VAL A 13 -7.12 17.50 15.37
CA VAL A 13 -6.59 16.49 16.30
C VAL A 13 -5.52 17.20 17.11
N ALA A 14 -5.82 17.49 18.38
CA ALA A 14 -4.91 18.14 19.31
C ALA A 14 -3.68 17.25 19.50
N CYS A 15 -2.49 17.83 19.35
CA CYS A 15 -1.25 17.17 19.76
C CYS A 15 -1.34 16.96 21.27
N THR A 16 -1.02 15.77 21.77
CA THR A 16 -1.13 15.53 23.21
C THR A 16 -0.07 16.36 23.96
N PRO A 17 -0.38 16.91 25.15
CA PRO A 17 0.60 17.70 25.90
C PRO A 17 1.82 16.84 26.25
N GLY A 18 2.99 17.18 25.69
CA GLY A 18 4.27 16.49 25.92
C GLY A 18 4.89 15.81 24.70
N GLU A 19 4.18 15.71 23.56
CA GLU A 19 4.75 15.15 22.33
C GLU A 19 5.59 16.19 21.57
N THR A 20 6.91 16.01 21.54
CA THR A 20 7.88 16.90 20.87
C THR A 20 8.21 16.48 19.43
N SER A 21 7.29 15.79 18.73
CA SER A 21 7.57 15.39 17.35
C SER A 21 7.62 16.60 16.42
N LEU A 22 8.47 16.53 15.39
CA LEU A 22 8.61 17.57 14.37
C LEU A 22 7.26 17.82 13.66
N VAL A 23 6.43 16.79 13.53
CA VAL A 23 5.08 16.85 12.95
C VAL A 23 4.12 17.64 13.84
N CYS A 24 4.12 17.40 15.15
CA CYS A 24 3.32 18.17 16.10
C CYS A 24 3.76 19.65 16.15
N SER A 25 5.07 19.87 16.15
CA SER A 25 5.69 21.20 16.12
C SER A 25 5.31 21.99 14.87
N CYS A 26 5.35 21.35 13.70
CA CYS A 26 4.93 21.97 12.45
C CYS A 26 3.43 22.32 12.49
N LYS A 27 2.58 21.41 12.96
CA LYS A 27 1.13 21.62 13.08
C LYS A 27 0.74 22.71 14.09
N GLN A 28 1.57 22.93 15.11
CA GLN A 28 1.46 24.04 16.06
C GLN A 28 2.01 25.37 15.52
N GLY A 29 2.43 25.43 14.25
CA GLY A 29 2.85 26.66 13.58
C GLY A 29 4.34 27.00 13.73
N MET A 30 5.18 26.08 14.23
CA MET A 30 6.62 26.31 14.27
C MET A 30 7.24 26.11 12.89
N VAL A 31 7.49 27.23 12.22
CA VAL A 31 7.99 27.31 10.83
C VAL A 31 9.26 26.47 10.63
N SER A 32 10.17 26.45 11.60
CA SER A 32 11.41 25.65 11.50
C SER A 32 11.15 24.13 11.44
N ALA A 33 10.14 23.62 12.15
CA ALA A 33 9.84 22.19 12.15
C ALA A 33 9.16 21.76 10.85
N CYS A 34 8.33 22.62 10.27
CA CYS A 34 7.75 22.38 8.94
C CYS A 34 8.82 22.37 7.84
N MET A 35 9.80 23.28 7.92
CA MET A 35 10.91 23.31 6.98
C MET A 35 11.81 22.07 7.10
N THR A 36 12.02 21.54 8.31
CA THR A 36 12.74 20.28 8.51
C THR A 36 12.00 19.10 7.87
N LEU A 37 10.69 18.97 8.08
CA LEU A 37 9.89 17.90 7.46
C LEU A 37 9.87 17.99 5.93
N ALA A 38 9.64 19.19 5.39
CA ALA A 38 9.67 19.42 3.94
C ALA A 38 11.06 19.15 3.35
N GLY A 39 12.12 19.50 4.09
CA GLY A 39 13.50 19.22 3.70
C GLY A 39 13.86 17.73 3.74
N ASP A 40 13.35 16.99 4.73
CA ASP A 40 13.57 15.55 4.85
C ASP A 40 12.82 14.76 3.77
N ASP A 41 11.61 15.19 3.41
CA ASP A 41 10.86 14.60 2.30
C ASP A 41 11.54 14.88 0.95
N ALA A 42 12.05 16.10 0.75
CA ALA A 42 12.81 16.46 -0.45
C ALA A 42 14.13 15.68 -0.55
N ARG A 43 14.83 15.46 0.57
CA ARG A 43 16.07 14.65 0.61
C ARG A 43 15.81 13.19 0.30
N LYS A 44 14.74 12.61 0.85
CA LYS A 44 14.34 11.23 0.52
C LYS A 44 13.96 11.09 -0.94
N ALA A 45 13.20 12.03 -1.49
CA ALA A 45 12.87 12.04 -2.92
C ALA A 45 14.12 12.17 -3.80
N ALA A 46 15.09 13.01 -3.41
CA ALA A 46 16.36 13.13 -4.11
C ALA A 46 17.22 11.86 -4.04
N GLN A 47 17.25 11.17 -2.89
CA GLN A 47 17.94 9.89 -2.73
C GLN A 47 17.36 8.81 -3.64
N VAL A 48 16.03 8.73 -3.73
CA VAL A 48 15.35 7.78 -4.63
C VAL A 48 15.68 8.09 -6.10
N LEU A 49 15.72 9.37 -6.47
CA LEU A 49 16.11 9.78 -7.83
C LEU A 49 17.57 9.44 -8.15
N ASP A 50 18.48 9.63 -7.20
CA ASP A 50 19.91 9.30 -7.33
C ASP A 50 20.14 7.78 -7.45
N GLU A 51 19.43 6.97 -6.65
CA GLU A 51 19.46 5.51 -6.76
C GLU A 51 18.90 5.03 -8.11
N VAL A 52 17.81 5.62 -8.59
CA VAL A 52 17.22 5.32 -9.91
C VAL A 52 18.19 5.69 -11.03
N GLN A 53 18.85 6.85 -10.92
CA GLN A 53 19.83 7.29 -11.91
C GLN A 53 21.07 6.39 -11.92
N GLY A 54 21.57 5.97 -10.75
CA GLY A 54 22.68 5.03 -10.65
C GLY A 54 22.39 3.65 -11.23
N LEU A 55 21.14 3.18 -11.12
CA LEU A 55 20.69 1.93 -11.76
C LEU A 55 20.57 2.07 -13.28
N LEU A 56 20.10 3.22 -13.76
CA LEU A 56 19.99 3.53 -15.19
C LEU A 56 21.38 3.61 -15.85
N GLU A 57 22.34 4.22 -15.15
CA GLU A 57 23.73 4.33 -15.57
C GLU A 57 24.40 2.95 -15.57
N GLN A 58 24.22 2.10 -14.55
CA GLN A 58 24.76 0.74 -14.56
C GLN A 58 24.22 -0.13 -15.72
N ALA A 59 22.99 0.11 -16.17
CA ALA A 59 22.37 -0.55 -17.32
C ALA A 59 22.84 -0.01 -18.67
N THR A 60 23.58 1.10 -18.71
CA THR A 60 24.14 1.63 -19.96
C THR A 60 25.53 1.06 -20.28
N TRP A 61 26.16 0.33 -19.34
CA TRP A 61 27.55 -0.14 -19.46
C TRP A 61 27.74 -1.63 -19.76
N LYS A 62 26.69 -2.46 -19.86
CA LYS A 62 26.85 -3.92 -20.04
C LYS A 62 25.93 -4.54 -21.08
N ALA A 63 26.12 -4.18 -22.34
CA ALA A 63 25.48 -4.81 -23.50
C ALA A 63 25.62 -6.35 -23.48
N GLY A 64 24.58 -6.99 -22.97
CA GLY A 64 24.32 -8.43 -22.94
C GLY A 64 22.80 -8.58 -23.01
N GLU A 65 22.28 -8.43 -24.23
CA GLU A 65 20.92 -7.97 -24.52
C GLU A 65 19.80 -8.76 -23.80
N GLU A 66 19.97 -10.07 -23.60
CA GLU A 66 18.89 -10.90 -23.03
C GLU A 66 18.88 -10.87 -21.49
N GLN A 67 20.05 -10.99 -20.86
CA GLN A 67 20.15 -10.99 -19.39
C GLN A 67 19.97 -9.59 -18.81
N GLU A 68 20.36 -8.56 -19.57
CA GLU A 68 20.13 -7.15 -19.24
C GLU A 68 18.66 -6.76 -19.42
N LYS A 69 17.98 -7.23 -20.46
CA LYS A 69 16.53 -7.04 -20.61
C LYS A 69 15.75 -7.70 -19.48
N GLN A 70 16.11 -8.92 -19.07
CA GLN A 70 15.48 -9.56 -17.91
C GLN A 70 15.74 -8.80 -16.60
N ARG A 71 16.94 -8.24 -16.41
CA ARG A 71 17.27 -7.43 -15.23
C ARG A 71 16.59 -6.07 -15.23
N LEU A 72 16.53 -5.39 -16.37
CA LEU A 72 15.79 -4.15 -16.55
C LEU A 72 14.29 -4.37 -16.39
N GLN A 73 13.76 -5.48 -16.87
CA GLN A 73 12.37 -5.84 -16.69
C GLN A 73 12.07 -6.22 -15.24
N ALA A 74 12.97 -6.93 -14.55
CA ALA A 74 12.85 -7.19 -13.11
C ALA A 74 13.00 -5.91 -12.27
N ALA A 75 13.90 -5.01 -12.65
CA ALA A 75 14.07 -3.71 -12.00
C ALA A 75 12.88 -2.79 -12.27
N ALA A 76 12.35 -2.77 -13.49
CA ALA A 76 11.13 -2.05 -13.84
C ALA A 76 9.91 -2.68 -13.17
N GLU A 77 9.82 -4.00 -13.05
CA GLU A 77 8.77 -4.67 -12.28
C GLU A 77 8.90 -4.37 -10.79
N SER A 78 10.11 -4.36 -10.23
CA SER A 78 10.36 -3.97 -8.84
C SER A 78 10.06 -2.50 -8.59
N LEU A 79 10.40 -1.62 -9.54
CA LEU A 79 10.17 -0.18 -9.45
C LEU A 79 8.69 0.13 -9.67
N SER A 80 8.02 -0.51 -10.63
CA SER A 80 6.56 -0.48 -10.78
C SER A 80 5.87 -1.09 -9.58
N GLN A 81 6.43 -2.14 -8.97
CA GLN A 81 5.91 -2.67 -7.73
C GLN A 81 6.06 -1.62 -6.63
N THR A 82 7.20 -0.96 -6.46
CA THR A 82 7.41 0.11 -5.46
C THR A 82 6.59 1.39 -5.72
N LEU A 83 6.44 1.80 -6.98
CA LEU A 83 5.78 3.03 -7.39
C LEU A 83 4.25 2.85 -7.53
N GLU A 84 3.77 1.71 -8.02
CA GLU A 84 2.33 1.37 -7.96
C GLU A 84 1.89 0.83 -6.58
N SER A 85 2.87 0.52 -5.70
CA SER A 85 2.71 0.30 -4.26
C SER A 85 2.75 1.59 -3.44
N SER A 86 3.01 2.74 -4.07
CA SER A 86 2.91 4.01 -3.36
C SER A 86 1.43 4.43 -3.36
N GLU A 87 0.77 4.28 -2.22
CA GLU A 87 -0.50 4.97 -1.92
C GLU A 87 -0.22 6.15 -0.97
N PRO A 88 -0.25 7.39 -1.49
CA PRO A 88 -0.17 8.63 -0.72
C PRO A 88 -1.32 9.60 -1.10
N PRO A 89 -1.38 10.85 -0.60
CA PRO A 89 -1.09 11.35 0.73
C PRO A 89 -2.39 11.88 1.37
N HIS A 90 -3.48 11.11 1.40
CA HIS A 90 -4.65 11.37 2.25
C HIS A 90 -5.31 10.02 2.56
N CYS A 91 -4.74 9.31 3.53
CA CYS A 91 -4.97 7.88 3.75
C CYS A 91 -6.27 7.56 4.53
N LYS A 92 -7.14 8.54 4.79
CA LYS A 92 -8.30 8.33 5.67
C LYS A 92 -9.40 7.51 5.00
N GLY A 93 -9.51 6.26 5.46
CA GLY A 93 -10.55 5.33 5.08
C GLY A 93 -10.48 5.01 3.59
N GLN A 94 -9.33 4.64 3.05
CA GLN A 94 -9.23 4.29 1.64
C GLN A 94 -9.90 2.93 1.33
N ASN A 95 -10.16 2.72 0.04
CA ASN A 95 -10.58 1.41 -0.46
C ASN A 95 -9.35 0.51 -0.54
N HIS A 96 -9.37 -0.58 0.19
CA HIS A 96 -8.36 -1.60 0.20
C HIS A 96 -8.74 -2.73 -0.75
N HIS A 97 -7.89 -3.02 -1.72
CA HIS A 97 -8.07 -4.13 -2.64
C HIS A 97 -7.44 -5.41 -2.09
N LEU A 98 -8.26 -6.41 -1.79
CA LEU A 98 -7.81 -7.67 -1.20
C LEU A 98 -6.97 -8.52 -2.16
N ILE A 99 -7.27 -8.43 -3.46
CA ILE A 99 -6.51 -9.15 -4.49
C ILE A 99 -5.42 -8.22 -5.01
N SER A 100 -4.28 -8.26 -4.33
CA SER A 100 -3.05 -7.60 -4.72
C SER A 100 -2.46 -8.22 -6.00
N ARG A 101 -1.44 -7.57 -6.57
CA ARG A 101 -0.71 -8.10 -7.73
C ARG A 101 -0.04 -9.46 -7.44
N PRO A 102 0.64 -9.67 -6.29
CA PRO A 102 1.17 -10.98 -5.92
C PRO A 102 0.11 -12.09 -5.87
N ILE A 103 -1.04 -11.82 -5.23
CA ILE A 103 -2.14 -12.79 -5.15
C ILE A 103 -2.70 -13.10 -6.53
N ALA A 104 -2.91 -12.07 -7.37
CA ALA A 104 -3.38 -12.25 -8.73
C ALA A 104 -2.41 -13.10 -9.58
N ARG A 105 -1.09 -12.92 -9.42
CA ARG A 105 -0.08 -13.76 -10.08
C ARG A 105 -0.20 -15.22 -9.61
N GLY A 106 -0.33 -15.45 -8.31
CA GLY A 106 -0.54 -16.79 -7.75
C GLY A 106 -1.85 -17.45 -8.23
N LEU A 107 -2.91 -16.68 -8.44
CA LEU A 107 -4.18 -17.17 -8.98
C LEU A 107 -4.07 -17.54 -10.46
N GLU A 108 -3.31 -16.79 -11.25
CA GLU A 108 -3.10 -17.07 -12.68
C GLU A 108 -2.34 -18.38 -12.91
N GLU A 109 -1.44 -18.72 -12.00
CA GLU A 109 -0.72 -20.00 -11.99
C GLU A 109 -1.56 -21.17 -11.44
N HIS A 110 -2.71 -20.88 -10.80
CA HIS A 110 -3.49 -21.90 -10.09
C HIS A 110 -4.34 -22.76 -11.03
N PRO A 111 -4.27 -24.11 -10.97
CA PRO A 111 -4.92 -24.99 -11.95
C PRO A 111 -6.43 -24.79 -12.13
N ARG A 112 -7.13 -24.46 -11.04
CA ARG A 112 -8.60 -24.33 -11.01
C ARG A 112 -9.11 -22.90 -10.87
N LEU A 113 -8.24 -21.94 -10.55
CA LEU A 113 -8.64 -20.56 -10.21
C LEU A 113 -8.15 -19.52 -11.23
N ARG A 114 -7.26 -19.92 -12.16
CA ARG A 114 -6.78 -19.07 -13.25
C ARG A 114 -7.93 -18.45 -14.06
N GLY A 115 -7.79 -17.17 -14.41
CA GLY A 115 -8.78 -16.42 -15.18
C GLY A 115 -10.08 -16.04 -14.46
N LEU A 116 -10.30 -16.46 -13.20
CA LEU A 116 -11.54 -16.14 -12.45
C LEU A 116 -11.49 -14.79 -11.71
N TYR A 117 -10.27 -14.29 -11.47
CA TYR A 117 -10.01 -13.11 -10.65
C TYR A 117 -9.01 -12.20 -11.35
N LYS A 118 -9.09 -10.89 -11.06
CA LYS A 118 -8.18 -9.88 -11.61
C LYS A 118 -7.49 -9.11 -10.49
N PRO A 119 -6.29 -8.56 -10.73
CA PRO A 119 -5.71 -7.58 -9.82
C PRO A 119 -6.69 -6.43 -9.56
N ARG A 120 -6.83 -5.98 -8.31
CA ARG A 120 -7.73 -4.88 -7.92
C ARG A 120 -9.19 -5.08 -8.35
N ASP A 121 -9.66 -6.33 -8.38
CA ASP A 121 -11.04 -6.66 -8.71
C ASP A 121 -12.01 -5.88 -7.79
N PRO A 122 -12.98 -5.11 -8.36
CA PRO A 122 -13.87 -4.26 -7.57
C PRO A 122 -14.82 -5.07 -6.67
N ARG A 123 -14.99 -6.37 -6.94
CA ARG A 123 -15.72 -7.28 -6.05
C ARG A 123 -14.96 -7.59 -4.77
N PHE A 124 -13.67 -7.24 -4.70
CA PHE A 124 -12.72 -7.58 -3.63
C PHE A 124 -12.15 -6.31 -3.00
N VAL A 125 -13.04 -5.46 -2.48
CA VAL A 125 -12.70 -4.16 -1.88
C VAL A 125 -13.27 -4.06 -0.48
N SER A 126 -12.44 -3.64 0.47
CA SER A 126 -12.84 -3.28 1.82
C SER A 126 -12.55 -1.81 2.11
N ARG A 127 -13.21 -1.23 3.12
CA ARG A 127 -13.00 0.17 3.54
C ARG A 127 -12.12 0.17 4.78
N ALA A 128 -10.97 0.82 4.69
CA ALA A 128 -10.13 1.05 5.85
C ALA A 128 -10.86 1.91 6.89
N LYS A 129 -10.59 1.68 8.18
CA LYS A 129 -11.15 2.47 9.28
C LYS A 129 -10.67 3.91 9.25
N ASP A 130 -9.37 4.08 9.06
CA ASP A 130 -8.66 5.35 9.11
C ASP A 130 -7.36 5.28 8.30
N GLU A 131 -6.53 6.32 8.44
CA GLU A 131 -5.23 6.43 7.79
C GLU A 131 -4.20 5.42 8.30
N GLN A 132 -4.20 5.08 9.59
CA GLN A 132 -3.25 4.10 10.10
C GLN A 132 -3.57 2.69 9.60
N ALA A 133 -4.86 2.41 9.39
CA ALA A 133 -5.32 1.13 8.88
C ALA A 133 -4.83 0.83 7.45
N HIS A 134 -4.68 1.86 6.60
CA HIS A 134 -4.34 1.69 5.19
C HIS A 134 -3.64 2.93 4.60
N CYS A 135 -2.38 3.15 4.99
CA CYS A 135 -1.51 4.13 4.34
C CYS A 135 -0.26 3.45 3.81
N GLY A 136 -0.21 3.32 2.48
CA GLY A 136 0.86 2.65 1.76
C GLY A 136 0.89 1.13 1.98
N TYR A 137 1.90 0.51 1.38
CA TYR A 137 2.12 -0.93 1.44
C TYR A 137 2.93 -1.32 2.68
N GLN A 138 2.21 -1.44 3.78
CA GLN A 138 2.74 -1.79 5.10
C GLN A 138 3.12 -3.28 5.19
N GLU A 139 3.83 -3.65 6.25
CA GLU A 139 4.26 -5.03 6.52
C GLU A 139 3.09 -6.03 6.51
N TRP A 140 1.97 -5.68 7.15
CA TRP A 140 0.79 -6.53 7.18
C TRP A 140 0.23 -6.87 5.78
N HIS A 141 0.36 -5.95 4.79
CA HIS A 141 -0.06 -6.23 3.41
C HIS A 141 0.80 -7.36 2.82
N ARG A 142 2.12 -7.29 3.01
CA ARG A 142 3.07 -8.31 2.53
C ARG A 142 2.82 -9.66 3.19
N GLU A 143 2.55 -9.67 4.49
CA GLU A 143 2.27 -10.89 5.25
C GLU A 143 1.02 -11.60 4.73
N ILE A 144 -0.05 -10.86 4.44
CA ILE A 144 -1.28 -11.40 3.86
C ILE A 144 -1.04 -11.92 2.45
N ASP A 145 -0.36 -11.14 1.60
CA ASP A 145 -0.03 -11.54 0.24
C ASP A 145 0.73 -12.87 0.23
N ASP A 146 1.76 -12.96 1.08
CA ASP A 146 2.56 -14.15 1.26
C ASP A 146 1.75 -15.34 1.80
N GLU A 147 0.85 -15.10 2.76
CA GLU A 147 -0.02 -16.14 3.31
C GLU A 147 -0.95 -16.71 2.24
N VAL A 148 -1.64 -15.84 1.49
CA VAL A 148 -2.57 -16.25 0.44
C VAL A 148 -1.84 -16.97 -0.69
N VAL A 149 -0.68 -16.46 -1.13
CA VAL A 149 0.13 -17.10 -2.16
C VAL A 149 0.63 -18.48 -1.71
N ARG A 150 1.08 -18.62 -0.45
CA ARG A 150 1.47 -19.93 0.10
C ARG A 150 0.28 -20.89 0.18
N TRP A 151 -0.89 -20.39 0.58
CA TRP A 151 -2.12 -21.19 0.61
C TRP A 151 -2.47 -21.72 -0.78
N LEU A 152 -2.52 -20.85 -1.79
CA LEU A 152 -2.78 -21.21 -3.20
C LEU A 152 -1.85 -22.32 -3.69
N LYS A 153 -0.54 -22.23 -3.38
CA LYS A 153 0.44 -23.26 -3.75
C LYS A 153 0.21 -24.61 -3.07
N ARG A 154 -0.32 -24.60 -1.84
CA ARG A 154 -0.58 -25.82 -1.05
C ARG A 154 -1.93 -26.46 -1.36
N THR A 155 -2.84 -25.74 -2.02
CA THR A 155 -4.21 -26.19 -2.29
C THR A 155 -4.54 -26.18 -3.78
N PRO A 156 -3.82 -26.92 -4.65
CA PRO A 156 -4.02 -26.87 -6.11
C PRO A 156 -5.44 -27.28 -6.55
N GLY A 157 -6.16 -28.00 -5.69
CA GLY A 157 -7.55 -28.41 -5.88
C GLY A 157 -8.59 -27.39 -5.42
N ALA A 158 -8.19 -26.24 -4.87
CA ALA A 158 -9.10 -25.26 -4.29
C ALA A 158 -10.14 -24.76 -5.29
N THR A 159 -11.35 -24.57 -4.77
CA THR A 159 -12.51 -24.03 -5.47
C THR A 159 -12.65 -22.52 -5.22
N PRO A 160 -13.43 -21.81 -6.06
CA PRO A 160 -13.72 -20.40 -5.85
C PRO A 160 -14.33 -20.11 -4.46
N LYS A 161 -15.14 -21.05 -3.95
CA LYS A 161 -15.72 -20.94 -2.61
C LYS A 161 -14.64 -21.00 -1.53
N GLU A 162 -13.72 -21.95 -1.61
CA GLU A 162 -12.63 -22.09 -0.63
C GLU A 162 -11.68 -20.90 -0.66
N PHE A 163 -11.41 -20.33 -1.83
CA PHE A 163 -10.64 -19.08 -1.93
C PHE A 163 -11.35 -17.91 -1.24
N MET A 164 -12.66 -17.74 -1.47
CA MET A 164 -13.44 -16.72 -0.76
C MET A 164 -13.47 -16.96 0.75
N ASP A 165 -13.61 -18.21 1.18
CA ASP A 165 -13.59 -18.56 2.61
C ASP A 165 -12.23 -18.25 3.24
N LYS A 166 -11.12 -18.47 2.51
CA LYS A 166 -9.77 -18.09 2.97
C LYS A 166 -9.61 -16.58 3.13
N LEU A 167 -10.14 -15.78 2.19
CA LEU A 167 -10.13 -14.33 2.33
C LEU A 167 -10.97 -13.89 3.53
N ARG A 168 -12.18 -14.42 3.71
CA ARG A 168 -13.03 -14.10 4.87
C ARG A 168 -12.37 -14.49 6.19
N GLU A 169 -11.68 -15.62 6.24
CA GLU A 169 -10.91 -16.04 7.41
C GLU A 169 -9.86 -14.99 7.78
N ILE A 170 -9.04 -14.55 6.83
CA ILE A 170 -8.00 -13.54 7.05
C ILE A 170 -8.62 -12.21 7.51
N TYR A 171 -9.60 -11.70 6.77
CA TYR A 171 -10.20 -10.39 7.07
C TYR A 171 -11.17 -10.42 8.26
N GLY A 172 -11.49 -11.60 8.79
CA GLY A 172 -12.22 -11.80 10.04
C GLY A 172 -11.34 -11.86 11.29
N ARG A 173 -10.00 -11.80 11.15
CA ARG A 173 -9.10 -11.80 12.31
C ARG A 173 -9.18 -10.49 13.10
N PRO A 174 -8.92 -10.49 14.43
CA PRO A 174 -9.04 -9.29 15.26
C PRO A 174 -8.24 -8.08 14.74
N GLU A 175 -7.00 -8.31 14.31
CA GLU A 175 -6.12 -7.29 13.74
C GLU A 175 -6.64 -6.74 12.41
N MET A 176 -7.30 -7.59 11.61
CA MET A 176 -7.87 -7.19 10.33
C MET A 176 -9.21 -6.48 10.50
N ILE A 177 -10.06 -6.90 11.43
CA ILE A 177 -11.27 -6.17 11.80
C ILE A 177 -10.93 -4.79 12.38
N ALA A 178 -9.85 -4.68 13.16
CA ALA A 178 -9.40 -3.39 13.69
C ALA A 178 -9.04 -2.40 12.56
N ARG A 179 -8.53 -2.90 11.43
CA ARG A 179 -8.18 -2.12 10.23
C ARG A 179 -9.36 -1.94 9.28
N PHE A 180 -10.18 -2.97 9.11
CA PHE A 180 -11.29 -3.08 8.17
C PHE A 180 -12.55 -3.56 8.92
N PRO A 181 -13.27 -2.65 9.61
CA PRO A 181 -14.34 -3.02 10.54
C PRO A 181 -15.53 -3.73 9.89
N HIS A 182 -15.67 -3.60 8.57
CA HIS A 182 -16.72 -4.25 7.79
C HIS A 182 -16.25 -5.51 7.06
N GLY A 183 -14.99 -5.92 7.28
CA GLY A 183 -14.41 -7.10 6.67
C GLY A 183 -14.45 -7.06 5.14
N PHE A 184 -14.76 -8.21 4.54
CA PHE A 184 -14.90 -8.42 3.11
C PHE A 184 -16.04 -9.39 2.79
#